data_AF-A0A261KKC1-F1
#
_entry.id   AF-A0A261KKC1-F1
#
_cell.length_a   1.000
_cell.length_b   1.000
_cell.length_c   1.000
_cell.angle_alpha   90.00
_cell.angle_beta   90.00
_cell.angle_gamma   90.00
#
_symmetry.space_group_name_H-M   'P 1'
#
loop_
_entity.id
_entity.type
_entity.pdbx_description
1 polymer ?
#
loop_
_entity_poly.entity_id
_entity_poly.type
_entity_poly.pdbx_seq_one_letter_code
_entity_poly.pdbx_strand_id
1 'polypeptide(L)'
;MKYNASMSIIKIKLIETEAPGFPVTLTTNDSKFDSIDGFLPPLPSELESSLSNWQLAYNQLDEVRKIATRISPKQTISYSSLEQRELVKTYINQWLDSDERQ
;
A
#
# COMPACT_ATOMS: atom_id res chain seq x y z
N MET A 1 -5.03 -14.44 -37.03
CA MET A 1 -5.21 -15.11 -35.72
C MET A 1 -4.92 -14.11 -34.63
N LYS A 2 -5.89 -13.80 -33.75
CA LYS A 2 -5.68 -12.95 -32.57
C LYS A 2 -5.47 -13.88 -31.37
N TYR A 3 -4.31 -13.84 -30.73
CA TYR A 3 -4.07 -14.54 -29.47
C TYR A 3 -4.79 -13.77 -28.36
N ASN A 4 -5.91 -14.30 -27.88
CA ASN A 4 -6.50 -13.86 -26.62
C ASN A 4 -5.79 -14.62 -25.50
N ALA A 5 -4.65 -14.12 -25.03
CA ALA A 5 -4.07 -14.62 -23.78
C ALA A 5 -5.02 -14.23 -22.64
N SER A 6 -5.70 -15.22 -22.05
CA SER A 6 -6.49 -14.99 -20.83
C SER A 6 -5.52 -14.66 -19.68
N MET A 7 -5.55 -13.43 -19.18
CA MET A 7 -4.73 -13.02 -18.04
C MET A 7 -5.19 -13.76 -16.78
N SER A 8 -4.31 -14.59 -16.22
CA SER A 8 -4.52 -15.22 -14.92
C SER A 8 -4.33 -14.17 -13.82
N ILE A 9 -5.36 -13.98 -12.99
CA ILE A 9 -5.31 -13.06 -11.85
C ILE A 9 -5.11 -13.90 -10.60
N ILE A 10 -4.00 -13.66 -9.91
CA ILE A 10 -3.74 -14.20 -8.58
C ILE A 10 -4.31 -13.23 -7.54
N LYS A 11 -5.25 -13.72 -6.74
CA LYS A 11 -5.81 -12.99 -5.60
C LYS A 11 -5.10 -13.45 -4.34
N ILE A 12 -4.58 -12.49 -3.59
CA ILE A 12 -3.93 -12.71 -2.30
C ILE A 12 -4.87 -12.23 -1.21
N LYS A 13 -5.23 -13.11 -0.27
CA LYS A 13 -5.94 -12.75 0.96
C LYS A 13 -4.95 -12.74 2.11
N LEU A 14 -4.73 -11.57 2.70
CA LEU A 14 -3.94 -11.40 3.92
C LEU A 14 -4.87 -11.56 5.13
N ILE A 15 -4.46 -12.35 6.11
CA ILE A 15 -5.20 -12.55 7.36
C ILE A 15 -4.45 -11.81 8.47
N GLU A 16 -5.15 -10.94 9.19
CA GLU A 16 -4.58 -10.20 10.31
C GLU A 16 -4.42 -11.11 11.53
N THR A 17 -3.24 -11.06 12.14
CA THR A 17 -2.92 -11.84 13.35
C THR A 17 -2.07 -11.00 14.30
N GLU A 18 -2.09 -11.34 15.60
CA GLU A 18 -1.24 -10.68 16.60
C GLU A 18 0.27 -10.97 16.42
N ALA A 19 0.62 -12.04 15.72
CA ALA A 19 2.00 -12.41 15.44
C ALA A 19 2.58 -11.62 14.25
N PRO A 20 3.89 -11.32 14.25
CA PRO A 20 4.54 -10.61 13.15
C PRO A 20 4.50 -11.45 11.85
N GLY A 21 4.03 -10.84 10.77
CA GLY A 21 3.82 -11.49 9.46
C GLY A 21 2.32 -11.66 9.14
N PHE A 22 2.03 -12.38 8.06
CA PHE A 22 0.66 -12.54 7.56
C PHE A 22 0.44 -13.97 7.05
N PRO A 23 -0.47 -14.76 7.65
CA PRO A 23 -1.03 -15.91 6.96
C PRO A 23 -1.71 -15.45 5.67
N VAL A 24 -1.46 -16.17 4.58
CA VAL A 24 -1.97 -15.82 3.26
C VAL A 24 -2.67 -16.98 2.59
N THR A 25 -3.73 -16.65 1.85
CA THR A 25 -4.36 -17.58 0.92
C THR A 25 -4.27 -17.01 -0.49
N LEU A 26 -3.69 -17.79 -1.41
CA LEU A 26 -3.58 -17.47 -2.82
C LEU A 26 -4.65 -18.21 -3.61
N THR A 27 -5.44 -17.49 -4.41
CA THR A 27 -6.45 -18.08 -5.31
C THR A 27 -6.31 -17.52 -6.71
N THR A 28 -6.81 -18.23 -7.72
CA THR A 28 -6.87 -17.75 -9.10
C THR A 28 -8.29 -17.52 -9.58
N ASN A 29 -8.45 -16.63 -10.55
CA ASN A 29 -9.71 -16.45 -11.26
C ASN A 29 -9.99 -17.57 -12.29
N ASP A 30 -8.97 -18.28 -12.74
CA ASP A 30 -9.05 -19.27 -13.81
C ASP A 30 -8.88 -20.72 -13.31
N SER A 31 -8.83 -20.91 -11.99
CA SER A 31 -8.75 -22.21 -11.32
C SER A 31 -7.62 -23.11 -11.85
N LYS A 32 -6.56 -22.51 -12.43
CA LYS A 32 -5.41 -23.26 -12.96
C LYS A 32 -4.58 -23.93 -11.88
N PHE A 33 -4.70 -23.46 -10.64
CA PHE A 33 -4.13 -24.11 -9.47
C PHE A 33 -5.09 -24.01 -8.28
N ASP A 34 -5.03 -25.03 -7.43
CA ASP A 34 -5.76 -25.09 -6.17
C ASP A 34 -5.34 -23.96 -5.24
N SER A 35 -6.24 -23.56 -4.33
CA SER A 35 -5.94 -22.54 -3.33
C SER A 35 -4.69 -22.93 -2.52
N ILE A 36 -3.72 -22.02 -2.43
CA ILE A 36 -2.48 -22.25 -1.70
C ILE A 36 -2.50 -21.41 -0.43
N ASP A 37 -2.46 -22.07 0.71
CA ASP A 37 -2.23 -21.40 1.99
C ASP A 37 -0.73 -21.33 2.29
N GLY A 38 -0.31 -20.21 2.88
CA GLY A 38 1.08 -19.96 3.20
C GLY A 38 1.24 -18.86 4.25
N PHE A 39 2.47 -18.40 4.39
CA PHE A 39 2.83 -17.35 5.34
C PHE A 39 3.78 -16.35 4.68
N LEU A 40 3.43 -15.08 4.70
CA LEU A 40 4.32 -13.98 4.35
C LEU A 40 5.02 -13.49 5.62
N PRO A 41 6.36 -13.48 5.67
CA PRO A 41 7.07 -12.91 6.80
C PRO A 41 6.79 -11.40 6.92
N PRO A 42 7.06 -10.80 8.09
CA PRO A 42 7.02 -9.34 8.22
C PRO A 42 7.96 -8.67 7.21
N LEU A 43 7.68 -7.41 6.91
CA LEU A 43 8.54 -6.63 6.02
C LEU A 43 9.98 -6.59 6.58
N PRO A 44 11.01 -6.86 5.76
CA PRO A 44 12.40 -6.66 6.14
C PRO A 44 12.64 -5.23 6.64
N SER A 45 13.43 -5.08 7.70
CA SER A 45 13.79 -3.79 8.30
C SER A 45 14.43 -2.81 7.31
N GLU A 46 15.08 -3.34 6.27
CA GLU A 46 15.70 -2.57 5.20
C GLU A 46 14.67 -1.87 4.33
N LEU A 47 13.49 -2.48 4.12
CA LEU A 47 12.39 -1.86 3.37
C LEU A 47 11.72 -0.76 4.19
N GLU A 48 11.56 -0.94 5.50
CA GLU A 48 11.07 0.11 6.39
C GLU A 48 12.03 1.30 6.38
N SER A 49 13.33 1.04 6.53
CA SER A 49 14.37 2.07 6.47
C SER A 49 14.40 2.77 5.11
N SER A 50 14.25 2.03 4.01
CA SER A 50 14.17 2.60 2.66
C SER A 50 12.94 3.49 2.48
N LEU A 51 11.80 3.11 3.04
CA LEU A 51 10.58 3.91 3.01
C LEU A 51 10.77 5.20 3.80
N SER A 52 11.31 5.13 5.03
CA SER A 52 11.60 6.29 5.86
C SER A 52 12.59 7.24 5.18
N ASN A 53 13.65 6.71 4.56
CA ASN A 53 14.63 7.51 3.84
C ASN A 53 14.02 8.21 2.62
N TRP A 54 13.19 7.49 1.86
CA TRP A 54 12.47 8.08 0.73
C TRP A 54 11.52 9.20 1.19
N GLN A 55 10.77 8.96 2.26
CA GLN A 55 9.88 9.93 2.89
C GLN A 55 10.62 11.21 3.32
N LEU A 56 11.76 11.06 4.01
CA LEU A 56 12.60 12.18 4.41
C LEU A 56 13.14 12.96 3.22
N ALA A 57 13.67 12.27 2.20
CA ALA A 57 14.20 12.90 1.00
C ALA A 57 13.10 13.62 0.20
N TYR A 58 11.90 13.03 0.12
CA TYR A 58 10.74 13.63 -0.55
C TYR A 58 10.29 14.93 0.15
N ASN A 59 10.28 14.94 1.48
CA ASN A 59 9.94 16.13 2.28
C ASN A 59 10.98 17.27 2.17
N GLN A 60 12.19 16.98 1.70
CA GLN A 60 13.23 17.98 1.45
C GLN A 60 13.09 18.68 0.09
N LEU A 61 12.20 18.20 -0.79
CA LEU A 61 11.97 18.84 -2.08
C LEU A 61 11.12 20.12 -1.91
N ASP A 62 11.71 21.29 -2.21
CA ASP A 62 11.05 22.59 -2.09
C ASP A 62 9.74 22.71 -2.89
N GLU A 63 9.64 22.01 -4.02
CA GLU A 63 8.42 21.97 -4.84
C GLU A 63 7.27 21.24 -4.14
N VAL A 64 7.57 20.23 -3.31
CA VAL A 64 6.59 19.52 -2.48
C VAL A 64 6.10 20.43 -1.35
N ARG A 65 7.02 21.18 -0.71
CA ARG A 65 6.70 22.14 0.36
C ARG A 65 5.83 23.32 -0.11
N LYS A 66 5.99 23.75 -1.37
CA LYS A 66 5.23 24.88 -1.95
C LYS A 66 3.83 24.48 -2.41
N ILE A 67 3.54 23.19 -2.57
CA ILE A 67 2.19 22.68 -2.84
C ILE A 67 1.48 22.48 -1.51
N ALA A 68 1.24 23.57 -0.79
CA ALA A 68 0.39 23.62 0.41
C ALA A 68 -1.11 23.46 0.08
N THR A 69 -1.45 22.85 -1.06
CA THR A 69 -2.81 22.48 -1.44
C THR A 69 -2.92 20.98 -1.55
N ARG A 70 -3.12 20.37 -0.38
CA ARG A 70 -3.82 19.10 -0.10
C ARG A 70 -4.02 18.18 -1.31
N ILE A 71 -3.46 16.97 -1.20
CA ILE A 71 -3.67 15.88 -2.15
C ILE A 71 -5.16 15.77 -2.48
N SER A 72 -5.52 16.12 -3.71
CA SER A 72 -6.86 16.01 -4.26
C SER A 72 -6.84 14.91 -5.31
N PRO A 73 -7.17 13.66 -4.95
CA PRO A 73 -7.07 12.57 -5.91
C PRO A 73 -8.02 12.80 -7.07
N LYS A 74 -7.50 12.69 -8.30
CA LYS A 74 -8.26 12.86 -9.54
C LYS A 74 -9.34 11.78 -9.70
N GLN A 75 -9.09 10.58 -9.17
CA GLN A 75 -10.05 9.49 -9.06
C GLN A 75 -9.54 8.48 -8.02
N THR A 76 -10.37 8.12 -7.03
CA THR A 76 -10.06 7.09 -6.03
C THR A 76 -10.97 5.90 -6.25
N ILE A 77 -10.40 4.73 -6.55
CA ILE A 77 -11.14 3.46 -6.48
C ILE A 77 -10.93 2.93 -5.06
N SER A 78 -11.97 2.98 -4.24
CA SER A 78 -11.88 2.72 -2.79
C SER A 78 -12.34 1.30 -2.48
N TYR A 79 -11.46 0.51 -1.88
CA TYR A 79 -11.78 -0.81 -1.31
C TYR A 79 -12.02 -0.76 0.21
N SER A 80 -11.86 0.42 0.82
CA SER A 80 -11.97 0.68 2.26
C SER A 80 -13.17 1.58 2.60
N SER A 81 -13.58 1.58 3.88
CA SER A 81 -14.70 2.40 4.37
C SER A 81 -14.39 3.91 4.33
N LEU A 82 -15.43 4.74 4.43
CA LEU A 82 -15.30 6.21 4.49
C LEU A 82 -14.43 6.65 5.67
N GLU A 83 -14.61 6.04 6.84
CA GLU A 83 -13.87 6.35 8.06
C GLU A 83 -12.37 6.04 7.90
N GLN A 84 -12.03 4.88 7.35
CA GLN A 84 -10.65 4.50 7.03
C GLN A 84 -10.02 5.49 6.05
N ARG A 85 -10.79 5.98 5.07
CA ARG A 85 -10.31 6.97 4.09
C ARG A 85 -9.99 8.32 4.76
N GLU A 86 -10.88 8.83 5.61
CA GLU A 86 -10.63 10.10 6.29
C GLU A 86 -9.48 9.98 7.31
N LEU A 87 -9.31 8.83 7.97
CA LEU A 87 -8.16 8.55 8.82
C LEU A 87 -6.84 8.57 8.03
N VAL A 88 -6.77 7.85 6.91
CA VAL A 88 -5.57 7.84 6.05
C VAL A 88 -5.26 9.23 5.52
N LYS A 89 -6.29 9.97 5.06
CA LYS A 89 -6.14 11.34 4.60
C LYS A 89 -5.63 12.27 5.70
N THR A 90 -6.15 12.13 6.92
CA THR A 90 -5.71 12.91 8.07
C THR A 90 -4.26 12.60 8.41
N TYR A 91 -3.90 11.32 8.49
CA TYR A 91 -2.54 10.85 8.74
C TYR A 91 -1.54 11.38 7.71
N ILE A 92 -1.86 11.28 6.41
CA ILE A 92 -0.96 11.77 5.35
C ILE A 92 -0.79 13.29 5.42
N ASN A 93 -1.87 14.05 5.66
CA ASN A 93 -1.74 15.51 5.80
C ASN A 93 -0.93 15.87 7.04
N GLN A 94 -1.15 15.19 8.17
CA GLN A 94 -0.33 15.38 9.36
C GLN A 94 1.15 15.06 9.10
N TRP A 95 1.45 13.99 8.37
CA TRP A 95 2.82 13.62 8.01
C TRP A 95 3.48 14.63 7.05
N LEU A 96 2.72 15.21 6.13
CA LEU A 96 3.21 16.27 5.23
C LEU A 96 3.39 17.61 5.94
N ASP A 97 2.54 17.91 6.92
CA ASP A 97 2.58 19.14 7.71
C ASP A 97 3.58 19.06 8.88
N SER A 98 3.95 17.85 9.32
CA SER A 98 4.95 17.64 10.35
C SER A 98 6.34 17.91 9.78
N ASP A 99 6.82 19.12 10.00
CA ASP A 99 8.23 19.50 9.94
C ASP A 99 8.97 18.93 11.16
N GLU A 100 8.80 17.64 11.46
CA GLU A 100 9.57 16.95 12.50
C GLU A 100 11.02 16.81 12.02
N ARG A 101 11.73 17.90 12.22
CA ARG A 101 13.18 17.99 12.31
C ARG A 101 13.62 17.12 13.49
N GLN A 102 13.94 15.86 13.24
CA GLN A 102 14.87 15.10 14.06
C GLN A 102 16.08 14.72 13.23
#